data_AF-A0A2V8GZD5-F1
#
_entry.id   AF-A0A2V8GZD5-F1
#
_cell.length_a   1.000
_cell.length_b   1.000
_cell.length_c   1.000
_cell.angle_alpha   90.00
_cell.angle_beta   90.00
_cell.angle_gamma   90.00
#
_symmetry.space_group_name_H-M   'P 1'
#
loop_
_entity.id
_entity.type
_entity.pdbx_description
1 polymer ?
#
loop_
_entity_poly.entity_id
_entity_poly.type
_entity_poly.pdbx_seq_one_letter_code
_entity_poly.pdbx_strand_id
1 'polypeptide(L)'
;GYAVVDLRVLGDYDWRLSETNVWKVERMLLEWPHRKIPPAPARERYWRKQYREFRATHDYKPWKYYWRRDRWTELPPDIRAHG
;
A
#
# COMPACT_ATOMS: atom_id res chain seq x y z
N GLY A 1 6.58 9.78 0.67
CA GLY A 1 5.64 10.83 0.26
C GLY A 1 4.72 10.25 -0.79
N TYR A 2 4.15 11.07 -1.66
CA TYR A 2 3.50 10.56 -2.87
C TYR A 2 3.86 11.45 -4.06
N ALA A 3 3.88 10.87 -5.25
CA ALA A 3 4.04 11.58 -6.50
C ALA A 3 2.96 11.10 -7.46
N VAL A 4 2.46 12.00 -8.30
CA VAL A 4 1.63 11.64 -9.45
C VAL A 4 2.52 11.84 -10.67
N VAL A 5 2.85 10.74 -11.34
CA VAL A 5 3.77 10.73 -12.47
C VAL A 5 3.03 10.23 -13.69
N ASP A 6 3.12 11.01 -14.76
CA ASP A 6 2.67 10.58 -16.07
C ASP A 6 3.76 9.72 -16.70
N LEU A 7 3.51 8.43 -16.86
CA LEU A 7 4.51 7.50 -17.38
C LEU A 7 4.84 7.71 -18.87
N ARG A 8 4.13 8.60 -19.57
CA ARG A 8 4.51 9.03 -20.94
C ARG A 8 5.88 9.72 -21.00
N VAL A 9 6.42 10.16 -19.86
CA VAL A 9 7.81 10.68 -19.77
C VAL A 9 8.86 9.64 -20.14
N LEU A 10 8.51 8.35 -20.14
CA LEU A 10 9.38 7.26 -20.54
C LEU A 10 9.48 7.11 -22.08
N GLY A 11 8.72 7.88 -22.86
CA GLY A 11 8.68 7.81 -24.33
C GLY A 11 8.07 6.50 -24.83
N ASP A 12 8.64 5.94 -25.89
CA ASP A 12 8.19 4.68 -26.53
C ASP A 12 8.50 3.41 -25.69
N TYR A 13 8.86 3.59 -24.42
CA TYR A 13 9.19 2.51 -23.52
C TYR A 13 7.91 1.86 -22.95
N ASP A 14 7.48 0.77 -23.58
CA ASP A 14 6.35 -0.01 -23.08
C ASP A 14 6.75 -1.00 -21.97
N TRP A 15 6.85 -0.46 -20.76
CA TRP A 15 7.15 -1.22 -19.56
C TRP A 15 6.06 -2.22 -19.17
N ARG A 16 4.82 -2.11 -19.72
CA ARG A 16 3.70 -2.98 -19.34
C ARG A 16 3.86 -4.41 -19.83
N LEU A 17 4.64 -4.61 -20.89
CA LEU A 17 4.89 -5.89 -21.54
C LEU A 17 6.33 -6.38 -21.35
N SER A 18 7.14 -5.69 -20.55
CA SER A 18 8.57 -5.95 -20.47
C SER A 18 8.93 -6.65 -19.15
N GLU A 19 9.25 -7.94 -19.25
CA GLU A 19 9.60 -8.80 -18.11
C GLU A 19 10.87 -8.36 -17.36
N THR A 20 11.78 -7.64 -18.02
CA THR A 20 13.12 -7.30 -17.49
C THR A 20 13.26 -5.86 -17.01
N ASN A 21 12.25 -5.03 -17.24
CA ASN A 21 12.47 -3.60 -17.44
C ASN A 21 11.60 -2.73 -16.50
N VAL A 22 10.73 -3.34 -15.70
CA VAL A 22 9.97 -2.68 -14.63
C VAL A 22 10.90 -1.93 -13.66
N TRP A 23 12.12 -2.44 -13.44
CA TRP A 23 13.10 -1.83 -12.54
C TRP A 23 13.49 -0.40 -12.93
N LYS A 24 13.55 -0.07 -14.23
CA LYS A 24 13.84 1.29 -14.70
C LYS A 24 12.72 2.26 -14.30
N VAL A 25 11.47 1.80 -14.41
CA VAL A 25 10.28 2.58 -14.00
C VAL A 25 10.27 2.78 -12.50
N GLU A 26 10.53 1.71 -11.73
CA GLU A 26 10.60 1.77 -10.28
C GLU A 26 11.63 2.80 -9.81
N ARG A 27 12.86 2.75 -10.33
CA ARG A 27 13.91 3.73 -9.97
C ARG A 27 13.50 5.16 -10.31
N MET A 28 12.97 5.38 -11.51
CA MET A 28 12.48 6.70 -11.91
C MET A 28 11.40 7.22 -10.96
N LEU A 29 10.45 6.36 -10.57
CA LEU A 29 9.38 6.74 -9.64
C LEU A 29 9.90 7.06 -8.25
N LEU A 30 10.88 6.30 -7.74
CA LEU A 30 11.51 6.56 -6.44
C LEU A 30 12.28 7.88 -6.41
N GLU A 31 12.95 8.22 -7.51
CA GLU A 31 13.72 9.46 -7.66
C GLU A 31 12.83 10.69 -7.92
N TRP A 32 11.58 10.49 -8.37
CA TRP A 32 10.68 11.59 -8.69
C TRP A 32 10.44 12.52 -7.49
N PRO A 33 10.26 13.84 -7.68
CA PRO A 33 9.94 14.76 -6.59
C PRO A 33 8.62 14.39 -5.89
N HIS A 34 8.72 13.80 -4.71
CA HIS A 34 7.55 13.42 -3.92
C HIS A 34 7.04 14.58 -3.07
N ARG A 35 5.73 14.77 -3.08
CA ARG A 35 5.05 15.57 -2.07
C ARG A 35 5.13 14.84 -0.73
N LYS A 36 5.66 15.53 0.28
CA LYS A 36 5.68 15.01 1.65
C LYS A 36 4.24 14.87 2.14
N ILE A 37 3.97 13.74 2.80
CA ILE A 37 2.73 13.54 3.55
C ILE A 37 3.00 14.14 4.94
N PRO A 38 2.23 15.14 5.39
CA PRO A 38 2.42 15.71 6.71
C PRO A 38 2.28 14.62 7.80
N PRO A 39 3.18 14.57 8.79
CA PRO A 39 3.00 13.66 9.92
C PRO A 39 1.76 14.09 10.72
N ALA A 40 0.92 13.12 11.08
CA ALA A 40 -0.27 13.33 11.90
C ALA A 40 -0.18 12.52 13.20
N PRO A 41 0.79 12.83 14.09
CA PRO A 41 1.14 11.96 15.23
C PRO A 41 0.00 11.78 16.23
N ALA A 42 -0.87 12.79 16.40
CA ALA A 42 -2.07 12.66 17.23
C ALA A 42 -3.05 11.63 16.67
N ARG A 43 -3.34 11.70 15.37
CA ARG A 43 -4.20 10.73 14.67
C ARG A 43 -3.58 9.33 14.68
N GLU A 44 -2.27 9.23 14.47
CA GLU A 44 -1.53 7.96 14.54
C GLU A 44 -1.65 7.32 15.94
N ARG A 45 -1.41 8.09 17.01
CA ARG A 45 -1.56 7.60 18.39
C ARG A 45 -2.98 7.15 18.69
N TYR A 46 -3.99 7.92 18.25
CA TYR A 46 -5.40 7.56 18.40
C TYR A 46 -5.70 6.20 17.76
N TRP A 47 -5.36 6.02 16.48
CA TRP A 47 -5.62 4.74 15.79
C TRP A 47 -4.80 3.59 16.34
N ARG A 48 -3.55 3.81 16.77
CA ARG A 48 -2.75 2.79 17.44
C ARG A 48 -3.37 2.33 18.76
N LYS A 49 -3.91 3.25 19.57
CA LYS A 49 -4.60 2.92 20.81
C LYS A 49 -5.78 1.99 20.52
N GLN A 50 -6.66 2.40 19.60
CA GLN A 50 -7.84 1.63 19.20
C GLN A 50 -7.46 0.24 18.66
N TYR A 51 -6.41 0.14 17.84
CA TYR A 51 -5.92 -1.13 17.33
C TYR A 51 -5.43 -2.06 18.46
N ARG A 52 -4.70 -1.53 19.44
CA ARG A 52 -4.19 -2.32 20.58
C ARG A 52 -5.34 -2.80 21.48
N GLU A 53 -6.31 -1.94 21.77
CA GLU A 53 -7.51 -2.30 22.54
C GLU A 53 -8.32 -3.39 21.83
N PHE A 54 -8.47 -3.29 20.50
CA PHE A 54 -9.11 -4.33 19.70
C PHE A 54 -8.36 -5.67 19.77
N ARG A 55 -7.02 -5.65 19.61
CA ARG A 55 -6.19 -6.87 19.66
C ARG A 55 -6.11 -7.49 21.06
N ALA A 56 -6.27 -6.71 22.12
CA ALA A 56 -6.32 -7.24 23.48
C ALA A 56 -7.64 -7.98 23.76
N THR A 57 -8.72 -7.58 23.10
CA THR A 57 -10.06 -8.16 23.27
C THR A 57 -10.37 -9.26 22.24
N HIS A 58 -9.65 -9.30 21.12
CA HIS A 58 -9.90 -10.22 20.02
C HIS A 58 -8.61 -10.87 19.53
N ASP A 59 -8.66 -12.18 19.30
CA ASP A 59 -7.51 -12.95 18.79
C ASP A 59 -7.22 -12.70 17.29
N TYR A 60 -8.15 -12.07 16.56
CA TYR A 60 -8.01 -11.76 15.14
C TYR A 60 -7.73 -10.26 14.89
N LYS A 61 -7.28 -9.91 13.68
CA LYS A 61 -7.05 -8.50 13.29
C LYS A 61 -8.37 -7.83 12.86
N PRO A 62 -8.54 -6.50 12.99
CA PRO A 62 -9.79 -5.80 12.71
C PRO A 62 -10.22 -5.71 11.22
N TRP A 63 -9.65 -6.54 10.33
CA TRP A 63 -9.95 -6.54 8.89
C TRP A 63 -11.35 -7.05 8.53
N LYS A 64 -12.06 -7.67 9.49
CA LYS A 64 -13.44 -8.15 9.28
C LYS A 64 -14.46 -7.03 9.09
N TYR A 65 -14.12 -5.80 9.48
CA TYR A 65 -15.04 -4.66 9.49
C TYR A 65 -14.85 -3.69 8.32
N TYR A 66 -13.96 -3.99 7.38
CA TYR A 66 -13.80 -3.14 6.20
C TYR A 66 -15.01 -3.22 5.29
N TRP A 67 -15.60 -2.06 5.03
CA TRP A 67 -16.67 -1.89 4.06
C TRP A 67 -16.21 -2.37 2.67
N ARG A 68 -17.05 -3.17 1.99
CA ARG A 68 -16.80 -3.75 0.66
C ARG A 68 -15.64 -4.75 0.56
N ARG A 69 -15.29 -5.44 1.65
CA ARG A 69 -14.25 -6.50 1.62
C ARG A 69 -14.60 -7.68 0.70
N ASP A 70 -15.88 -7.87 0.39
CA ASP A 70 -16.40 -8.84 -0.58
C ASP A 70 -15.85 -8.60 -2.00
N ARG A 71 -15.35 -7.39 -2.30
CA ARG A 71 -14.75 -7.05 -3.59
C ARG A 71 -13.24 -7.25 -3.62
N TRP A 72 -12.64 -7.68 -2.52
CA TRP A 72 -11.20 -7.86 -2.46
C TRP A 72 -10.84 -9.18 -3.13
N THR A 73 -9.75 -9.17 -3.87
CA THR A 73 -9.15 -10.41 -4.38
C THR A 73 -8.77 -11.29 -3.20
N GLU A 74 -8.98 -12.60 -3.33
CA GLU A 74 -8.56 -13.53 -2.30
C GLU A 74 -7.06 -13.36 -2.02
N LEU A 75 -6.70 -13.40 -0.73
CA LEU A 75 -5.30 -13.42 -0.36
C LEU A 75 -4.65 -14.71 -0.91
N PRO A 76 -3.42 -14.60 -1.47
CA PRO A 76 -2.65 -15.75 -1.88
C PRO A 76 -2.55 -16.80 -0.75
N PRO A 77 -2.57 -18.11 -1.07
CA PRO A 77 -2.61 -19.18 -0.07
C PRO A 77 -1.49 -19.11 0.98
N ASP A 78 -0.30 -18.70 0.57
CA ASP A 78 0.90 -18.49 1.40
C ASP A 78 0.72 -17.36 2.43
N ILE A 79 -0.04 -16.32 2.11
CA ILE A 79 -0.29 -15.18 3.00
C ILE A 79 -1.44 -15.46 3.97
N ARG A 80 -2.43 -16.27 3.57
CA ARG A 80 -3.60 -16.61 4.41
C ARG A 80 -3.23 -17.31 5.72
N ALA A 81 -2.16 -18.10 5.74
CA ALA A 81 -1.75 -18.89 6.90
C ALA A 81 -1.20 -18.03 8.07
N HIS A 82 -0.85 -16.77 7.82
CA HIS A 82 -0.21 -15.88 8.81
C HIS A 82 -1.13 -14.73 9.30
N GLY A 83 -2.43 -14.83 8.98
CA GLY A 83 -3.46 -13.79 9.12
C GLY A 83 -4.03 -13.57 10.50
#